data_AF-A0A7S1C9Q1-F1
#
_entry.id   AF-A0A7S1C9Q1-F1
#
_cell.length_a   1.000
_cell.length_b   1.000
_cell.length_c   1.000
_cell.angle_alpha   90.00
_cell.angle_beta   90.00
_cell.angle_gamma   90.00
#
_symmetry.space_group_name_H-M   'P 1'
#
loop_
_entity.id
_entity.type
_entity.pdbx_description
1 polymer ?
#
loop_
_entity_poly.entity_id
_entity_poly.type
_entity_poly.pdbx_seq_one_letter_code
_entity_poly.pdbx_strand_id
1 'polypeptide(L)'
;CPAGTPAPLKVPAGYYSLPEEASAELRHSISICPRGHYCEGGVKRPCPAGVYGDSEGLPTAACTAPCPPTGLCPLGSEEPLLCEDGNWCRDNLVRGDCYAAAACVDKSPFSTTAVGIGIDDALRALLDD
;
A
#
# COMPACT_ATOMS: atom_id res chain seq x y z
N CYS A 1 -3.34 3.38 -32.87
CA CYS A 1 -2.29 2.51 -33.45
C CYS A 1 -1.38 3.32 -34.35
N PRO A 2 -0.06 3.06 -34.41
CA PRO A 2 0.79 3.63 -35.45
C PRO A 2 0.22 3.30 -36.84
N ALA A 3 0.39 4.20 -37.81
CA ALA A 3 -0.16 4.02 -39.14
C ALA A 3 0.36 2.72 -39.77
N GLY A 4 -0.55 1.82 -40.16
CA GLY A 4 -0.22 0.57 -40.87
C GLY A 4 -0.44 -0.72 -40.08
N THR A 5 -0.77 -0.68 -38.78
CA THR A 5 -1.13 -1.89 -38.03
C THR A 5 -2.64 -2.00 -37.84
N PRO A 6 -3.30 -3.09 -38.31
CA PRO A 6 -4.76 -3.27 -38.16
C PRO A 6 -5.19 -3.60 -36.72
N ALA A 7 -4.24 -3.89 -35.82
CA ALA A 7 -4.50 -4.27 -34.44
C ALA A 7 -3.72 -3.38 -33.45
N PRO A 8 -4.20 -3.22 -32.20
CA PRO A 8 -3.46 -2.58 -31.13
C PRO A 8 -2.13 -3.29 -30.84
N LEU A 9 -1.07 -2.52 -30.58
CA LEU A 9 0.19 -3.08 -30.14
C LEU A 9 0.08 -3.51 -28.67
N LYS A 10 0.69 -4.66 -28.34
CA LYS A 10 0.78 -5.14 -26.97
C LYS A 10 1.70 -4.22 -26.17
N VAL A 11 1.24 -3.76 -25.01
CA VAL A 11 2.07 -2.96 -24.08
C VAL A 11 3.15 -3.86 -23.47
N PRO A 12 4.43 -3.44 -23.47
CA PRO A 12 5.49 -4.21 -22.84
C PRO A 12 5.28 -4.34 -21.32
N ALA A 13 5.86 -5.39 -20.73
CA ALA A 13 5.80 -5.60 -19.29
C ALA A 13 6.42 -4.41 -18.53
N GLY A 14 5.81 -4.01 -17.42
CA GLY A 14 6.26 -2.84 -16.66
C GLY A 14 5.81 -1.49 -17.22
N TYR A 15 4.97 -1.48 -18.27
CA TYR A 15 4.37 -0.27 -18.83
C TYR A 15 2.85 -0.34 -18.79
N TYR A 16 2.21 0.82 -18.70
CA TYR A 16 0.76 0.96 -18.83
C TYR A 16 0.40 1.93 -19.94
N SER A 17 -0.83 1.81 -20.44
CA SER A 17 -1.34 2.59 -21.57
C SER A 17 -2.14 3.83 -21.12
N LEU A 18 -2.04 4.90 -21.88
CA LEU A 18 -2.58 6.23 -21.59
C LEU A 18 -3.44 6.77 -22.77
N PRO A 19 -4.44 7.63 -22.50
CA PRO A 19 -4.89 8.06 -21.18
C PRO A 19 -5.66 6.95 -20.44
N GLU A 20 -5.54 6.87 -19.11
CA GLU A 20 -6.10 5.77 -18.31
C GLU A 20 -7.63 5.75 -18.34
N GLU A 21 -8.24 6.94 -18.38
CA GLU A 21 -9.68 7.17 -18.37
C GLU A 21 -10.37 6.84 -19.70
N ALA A 22 -9.60 6.76 -20.80
CA ALA A 22 -10.15 6.40 -22.09
C ALA A 22 -10.24 4.89 -22.26
N SER A 23 -11.17 4.45 -23.13
CA SER A 23 -11.26 3.06 -23.55
C SER A 23 -9.93 2.59 -24.16
N ALA A 24 -9.64 1.29 -24.07
CA ALA A 24 -8.39 0.72 -24.55
C ALA A 24 -8.08 1.05 -26.03
N GLU A 25 -9.11 1.32 -26.83
CA GLU A 25 -9.02 1.67 -28.26
C GLU A 25 -8.54 3.10 -28.51
N LEU A 26 -8.80 4.00 -27.56
CA LEU A 26 -8.41 5.41 -27.63
C LEU A 26 -7.05 5.68 -27.00
N ARG A 27 -6.47 4.67 -26.35
CA ARG A 27 -5.13 4.78 -25.76
C ARG A 27 -4.07 4.85 -26.86
N HIS A 28 -3.21 5.84 -26.77
CA HIS A 28 -2.26 6.18 -27.83
C HIS A 28 -0.83 6.39 -27.33
N SER A 29 -0.61 6.37 -26.01
CA SER A 29 0.71 6.45 -25.40
C SER A 29 0.89 5.37 -24.34
N ILE A 30 2.14 5.11 -23.96
CA ILE A 30 2.50 4.24 -22.84
C ILE A 30 3.41 5.00 -21.88
N SER A 31 3.37 4.63 -20.61
CA SER A 31 4.25 5.17 -19.56
C SER A 31 4.82 4.03 -18.72
N ILE A 32 6.00 4.26 -18.14
CA ILE A 32 6.62 3.32 -17.20
C ILE A 32 5.77 3.20 -15.95
N CYS A 33 5.65 2.01 -15.39
CA CYS A 33 4.93 1.82 -14.13
C CYS A 33 5.59 2.64 -13.03
N PRO A 34 4.87 3.50 -12.31
CA PRO A 34 5.44 4.22 -11.18
C PRO A 34 5.70 3.25 -10.02
N ARG A 35 6.58 3.66 -9.10
CA ARG A 35 6.74 3.02 -7.80
C ARG A 35 5.40 2.92 -7.04
N GLY A 36 5.33 1.95 -6.13
CA GLY A 36 4.11 1.53 -5.44
C GLY A 36 3.08 0.84 -6.35
N HIS A 37 3.37 0.66 -7.64
CA HIS A 37 2.46 0.04 -8.60
C HIS A 37 3.17 -1.03 -9.42
N TYR A 38 2.39 -1.96 -9.96
CA TYR A 38 2.82 -2.89 -10.99
C TYR A 38 1.91 -2.78 -12.22
N CYS A 39 2.48 -3.07 -13.38
CA CYS A 39 1.82 -2.90 -14.66
C CYS A 39 1.89 -4.18 -15.47
N GLU A 40 0.74 -4.86 -15.55
CA GLU A 40 0.56 -6.10 -16.29
C GLU A 40 -0.47 -5.88 -17.40
N GLY A 41 -0.15 -6.33 -18.62
CA GLY A 41 -1.05 -6.21 -19.77
C GLY A 41 -1.43 -4.76 -20.15
N GLY A 42 -0.59 -3.79 -19.79
CA GLY A 42 -0.86 -2.37 -20.06
C GLY A 42 -1.80 -1.69 -19.08
N VAL A 43 -2.07 -2.32 -17.93
CA VAL A 43 -2.93 -1.81 -16.86
C VAL A 43 -2.10 -1.56 -15.61
N LYS A 44 -2.16 -0.34 -15.07
CA LYS A 44 -1.53 0.05 -13.81
C LYS A 44 -2.38 -0.43 -12.63
N ARG A 45 -1.77 -1.12 -11.67
CA ARG A 45 -2.41 -1.61 -10.45
C ARG A 45 -1.52 -1.30 -9.25
N PRO A 46 -2.07 -0.88 -8.11
CA PRO A 46 -1.27 -0.67 -6.91
C PRO A 46 -0.69 -2.01 -6.42
N CYS A 47 0.51 -1.98 -5.86
CA CYS A 47 1.11 -3.12 -5.19
C CYS A 47 0.14 -3.65 -4.13
N PRO A 48 -0.14 -4.96 -4.09
CA PRO A 48 -1.05 -5.51 -3.09
C PRO A 48 -0.48 -5.24 -1.69
N ALA A 49 -1.35 -5.03 -0.71
CA ALA A 49 -0.89 -4.90 0.66
C ALA A 49 -0.04 -6.14 1.06
N GLY A 50 0.96 -5.97 1.91
CA GLY A 50 1.92 -7.02 2.31
C GLY A 50 3.14 -7.17 1.40
N VAL A 51 3.22 -6.43 0.28
CA VAL A 51 4.45 -6.25 -0.51
C VAL A 51 4.65 -4.75 -0.76
N TYR A 52 5.87 -4.36 -1.10
CA TYR A 52 6.19 -2.98 -1.50
C TYR A 52 6.86 -2.95 -2.87
N GLY A 53 6.80 -1.80 -3.54
CA GLY A 53 7.39 -1.58 -4.85
C GLY A 53 8.24 -0.30 -4.89
N ASP A 54 9.53 -0.42 -4.64
CA ASP A 54 10.49 0.70 -4.58
C ASP A 54 11.05 1.11 -5.96
N SER A 55 10.84 0.28 -6.98
CA SER A 55 11.35 0.49 -8.33
C SER A 55 10.24 0.79 -9.32
N GLU A 56 10.54 1.61 -10.32
CA GLU A 56 9.67 1.79 -11.49
C GLU A 56 9.70 0.56 -12.41
N GLY A 57 8.68 0.39 -13.24
CA GLY A 57 8.62 -0.66 -14.26
C GLY A 57 8.30 -2.05 -13.73
N LEU A 58 7.75 -2.17 -12.52
CA LEU A 58 7.36 -3.47 -11.94
C LEU A 58 6.27 -4.14 -12.79
N PRO A 59 6.48 -5.40 -13.26
CA PRO A 59 5.54 -6.04 -14.18
C PRO A 59 4.48 -6.92 -13.49
N THR A 60 4.65 -7.25 -12.21
CA THR A 60 3.80 -8.24 -11.52
C THR A 60 3.39 -7.80 -10.12
N ALA A 61 2.34 -8.43 -9.60
CA ALA A 61 1.83 -8.21 -8.24
C ALA A 61 2.83 -8.61 -7.12
N ALA A 62 3.95 -9.25 -7.45
CA ALA A 62 5.03 -9.48 -6.49
C ALA A 62 5.75 -8.17 -6.11
N CYS A 63 5.61 -7.12 -6.93
CA CYS A 63 6.30 -5.86 -6.79
C CYS A 63 7.81 -6.06 -6.56
N THR A 64 8.45 -5.28 -5.68
CA THR A 64 9.87 -5.45 -5.37
C THR A 64 10.07 -6.64 -4.44
N ALA A 65 9.43 -6.62 -3.27
CA ALA A 65 9.62 -7.65 -2.26
C ALA A 65 8.46 -7.71 -1.25
N PRO A 66 8.34 -8.84 -0.52
CA PRO A 66 7.48 -8.96 0.66
C PRO A 66 7.81 -7.92 1.72
N CYS A 67 6.78 -7.50 2.44
CA CYS A 67 6.96 -6.61 3.57
C CYS A 67 7.81 -7.26 4.67
N PRO A 68 8.78 -6.54 5.27
CA PRO A 68 9.53 -7.05 6.41
C PRO A 68 8.61 -7.34 7.61
N PRO A 69 8.96 -8.31 8.47
CA PRO A 69 8.12 -8.71 9.60
C PRO A 69 7.94 -7.61 10.66
N THR A 70 8.84 -6.63 10.70
CA THR A 70 8.80 -5.47 11.61
C THR A 70 8.11 -4.26 10.99
N GLY A 71 7.56 -4.39 9.77
CA GLY A 71 6.96 -3.30 9.03
C GLY A 71 5.59 -3.63 8.45
N LEU A 72 4.91 -2.57 7.99
CA LEU A 72 3.62 -2.63 7.34
C LEU A 72 3.74 -2.08 5.91
N CYS A 73 3.09 -2.76 4.97
CA CYS A 73 3.02 -2.34 3.57
C CYS A 73 1.54 -2.28 3.17
N PRO A 74 0.87 -1.12 3.34
CA PRO A 74 -0.48 -0.90 2.80
C PRO A 74 -0.52 -1.06 1.27
N LEU A 75 -1.74 -1.01 0.72
CA LEU A 75 -1.96 -1.04 -0.73
C LEU A 75 -1.21 0.13 -1.38
N GLY A 76 -0.36 -0.18 -2.36
CA GLY A 76 0.40 0.82 -3.08
C GLY A 76 1.67 1.32 -2.38
N SER A 77 2.18 0.59 -1.38
CA SER A 77 3.43 0.95 -0.70
C SER A 77 4.64 0.99 -1.63
N GLU A 78 5.35 2.12 -1.60
CA GLU A 78 6.65 2.31 -2.26
C GLU A 78 7.79 1.78 -1.38
N GLU A 79 7.60 1.83 -0.06
CA GLU A 79 8.54 1.38 0.95
C GLU A 79 7.78 0.81 2.17
N PRO A 80 8.41 -0.05 2.99
CA PRO A 80 7.84 -0.52 4.24
C PRO A 80 7.76 0.59 5.30
N LEU A 81 6.60 0.72 5.94
CA LEU A 81 6.45 1.53 7.13
C LEU A 81 6.96 0.73 8.33
N LEU A 82 8.11 1.09 8.88
CA LEU A 82 8.67 0.44 10.07
C LEU A 82 8.05 1.05 11.34
N CYS A 83 7.64 0.20 12.28
CA CYS A 83 7.37 0.65 13.63
C CYS A 83 8.73 0.89 14.34
N GLU A 84 8.88 2.03 15.01
CA GLU A 84 10.07 2.34 15.81
C GLU A 84 10.23 1.36 16.99
N ASP A 85 11.45 1.29 17.53
CA ASP A 85 11.83 0.37 18.62
C ASP A 85 10.82 0.39 19.79
N GLY A 86 10.24 -0.77 20.08
CA GLY A 86 9.29 -0.99 21.18
C GLY A 86 7.84 -1.22 20.75
N ASN A 87 7.49 -0.87 19.50
CA ASN A 87 6.11 -0.93 19.02
C ASN A 87 5.89 -1.95 17.90
N TRP A 88 4.76 -2.66 17.94
CA TRP A 88 4.37 -3.56 16.84
C TRP A 88 2.87 -3.50 16.54
N CYS A 89 2.48 -3.95 15.35
CA CYS A 89 1.08 -4.13 14.97
C CYS A 89 0.54 -5.39 15.65
N ARG A 90 -0.49 -5.25 16.50
CA ARG A 90 -1.10 -6.40 17.20
C ARG A 90 -1.86 -7.31 16.24
N ASP A 91 -1.77 -8.63 16.46
CA ASP A 91 -2.53 -9.68 15.78
C ASP A 91 -4.04 -9.55 16.06
N ASN A 92 -4.72 -8.61 15.39
CA ASN A 92 -6.18 -8.52 15.19
C ASN A 92 -6.63 -7.19 14.57
N LEU A 93 -5.72 -6.26 14.23
CA LEU A 93 -6.11 -5.11 13.39
C LEU A 93 -6.30 -5.58 11.95
N VAL A 94 -7.43 -5.22 11.36
CA VAL A 94 -7.70 -5.49 9.94
C VAL A 94 -6.65 -4.73 9.12
N ARG A 95 -6.35 -5.20 7.90
CA ARG A 95 -5.25 -4.78 6.99
C ARG A 95 -5.17 -3.28 6.65
N GLY A 96 -5.93 -2.40 7.31
CA GLY A 96 -6.03 -0.97 7.07
C GLY A 96 -6.04 -0.04 8.29
N ASP A 97 -5.83 -0.52 9.53
CA ASP A 97 -5.97 0.34 10.74
C ASP A 97 -4.63 0.83 11.33
N CYS A 98 -3.50 0.40 10.78
CA CYS A 98 -2.15 0.76 11.27
C CYS A 98 -1.54 2.01 10.58
N TYR A 99 -2.36 2.84 9.91
CA TYR A 99 -1.89 3.96 9.07
C TYR A 99 -1.52 5.23 9.84
N ALA A 100 -1.71 5.24 11.16
CA ALA A 100 -1.30 6.34 12.02
C ALA A 100 -0.26 5.82 13.03
N ALA A 101 0.71 6.67 13.36
CA ALA A 101 1.65 6.47 14.48
C ALA A 101 0.95 6.11 15.83
N ALA A 102 -0.38 6.19 15.90
CA ALA A 102 -1.23 5.80 17.02
C ALA A 102 -1.48 4.27 17.16
N ALA A 103 -1.21 3.44 16.14
CA ALA A 103 -1.45 1.98 16.19
C ALA A 103 -0.23 1.16 16.65
N CYS A 104 0.87 1.86 16.95
CA CYS A 104 2.06 1.34 17.59
C CYS A 104 1.73 1.01 19.06
N VAL A 105 1.56 -0.29 19.38
CA VAL A 105 1.28 -0.69 20.77
C VAL A 105 2.57 -1.19 21.42
N ASP A 106 2.97 -0.54 22.51
CA ASP A 106 4.08 -0.98 23.37
C ASP A 106 3.75 -2.35 24.00
N LYS A 107 4.72 -3.27 24.04
CA LYS A 107 4.61 -4.51 24.85
C LYS A 107 5.15 -4.36 26.26
N SER A 108 5.13 -3.14 26.77
CA SER A 108 5.32 -2.96 28.21
C SER A 108 4.12 -3.62 28.91
N PRO A 109 4.32 -4.56 29.84
CA PRO A 109 3.23 -5.11 30.66
C PRO A 109 2.55 -4.03 31.54
N PHE A 110 2.99 -2.77 31.44
CA PHE A 110 2.50 -1.62 32.20
C PHE A 110 1.87 -0.49 31.35
N SER A 111 1.80 -0.58 30.01
CA SER A 111 1.22 0.52 29.21
C SER A 111 -0.29 0.33 29.01
N THR A 112 -1.09 0.97 29.86
CA THR A 112 -2.56 1.05 29.73
C THR A 112 -3.02 2.19 28.83
N THR A 113 -2.12 2.93 28.17
CA THR A 113 -2.49 4.09 27.37
C THR A 113 -2.48 3.74 25.89
N ALA A 114 -3.58 3.18 25.42
CA ALA A 114 -3.94 3.32 24.01
C ALA A 114 -4.08 4.82 23.72
N VAL A 115 -3.27 5.35 22.80
CA VAL A 115 -3.56 6.65 22.18
C VAL A 115 -4.72 6.42 21.22
N GLY A 116 -5.92 6.32 21.79
CA GLY A 116 -7.18 6.23 21.09
C GLY A 116 -8.10 7.30 21.66
N ILE A 117 -8.39 8.31 20.85
CA ILE A 117 -9.42 9.31 21.14
C ILE A 117 -10.76 8.54 21.17
N GLY A 118 -11.21 8.15 22.36
CA GLY A 118 -12.50 7.55 22.63
C GLY A 118 -13.19 8.33 23.75
N ILE A 119 -14.32 8.94 23.43
CA ILE A 119 -15.12 9.85 24.29
C ILE A 119 -15.84 9.15 25.46
N ASP A 120 -15.36 7.98 25.91
CA ASP A 120 -16.02 7.20 26.98
C ASP A 120 -15.12 6.91 28.19
N ASP A 121 -13.87 7.37 28.22
CA ASP A 121 -12.93 7.18 29.34
C ASP A 121 -13.02 8.27 30.43
N ALA A 122 -14.00 9.17 30.36
CA ALA A 122 -14.26 10.12 31.45
C ALA A 122 -15.06 9.50 32.62
N LEU A 123 -15.69 8.33 32.44
CA LEU A 123 -16.56 7.74 33.46
C LEU A 123 -15.85 6.73 34.38
N ARG A 124 -14.64 6.29 34.05
CA ARG A 124 -13.88 5.32 34.86
C ARG A 124 -12.92 5.93 35.88
N ALA A 125 -12.77 7.26 35.88
CA ALA A 125 -11.86 7.99 36.77
C ALA A 125 -12.54 8.66 37.98
N LEU A 126 -13.80 8.33 38.30
CA LEU A 126 -14.53 8.85 39.48
C LEU A 126 -14.93 7.77 40.49
N LEU A 127 -14.34 6.57 40.43
CA LEU A 127 -14.64 5.47 41.36
C LEU A 127 -13.39 4.77 41.93
N ASP A 128 -12.25 5.46 42.00
CA ASP A 128 -11.13 5.05 42.85
C ASP A 128 -10.64 6.28 43.65
N ASP A 129 -11.08 6.28 44.92
CA ASP A 129 -10.89 7.22 46.06
C ASP A 129 -11.60 8.60 46.04
#